data_AF-A0A1H4BS40-F1
#
_entry.id   AF-A0A1H4BS40-F1
#
_cell.length_a   1.000
_cell.length_b   1.000
_cell.length_c   1.000
_cell.angle_alpha   90.00
_cell.angle_beta   90.00
_cell.angle_gamma   90.00
#
_symmetry.space_group_name_H-M   'P 1'
#
loop_
_entity.id
_entity.type
_entity.pdbx_description
1 polymer ?
#
loop_
_entity_poly.entity_id
_entity_poly.type
_entity_poly.pdbx_seq_one_letter_code
_entity_poly.pdbx_strand_id
1 'polypeptide(L)' 'MARTHPPVMGHDLPGPRLTRAGWGLLALWVGAPALALIVVSDLLGWVVAQALFDVCFGLVCYL' A
#
# COMPACT_ATOMS: atom_id res chain seq x y z
N MET A 1 1.71 26.53 27.34
CA MET A 1 1.33 25.48 26.37
C MET A 1 1.88 24.17 26.88
N ALA A 2 1.04 23.14 27.07
CA ALA A 2 1.50 21.82 27.48
C ALA A 2 2.37 21.21 26.37
N ARG A 3 3.54 20.66 26.71
CA ARG A 3 4.40 19.98 25.74
C ARG A 3 3.72 18.70 25.27
N THR A 4 3.62 18.49 23.96
CA THR A 4 2.99 17.29 23.37
C THR A 4 3.96 16.09 23.27
N HIS A 5 5.27 16.32 23.41
CA HIS A 5 6.30 15.29 23.28
C HIS A 5 7.43 15.47 24.30
N PRO A 6 8.11 14.39 24.73
CA PRO A 6 9.26 14.48 25.62
C PRO A 6 10.46 15.13 24.91
N PRO A 7 11.23 16.00 25.59
CA PRO A 7 12.39 16.65 25.01
C PRO A 7 13.51 15.63 24.74
N VAL A 8 14.21 15.78 23.62
CA VAL A 8 15.36 14.93 23.27
C VAL A 8 16.64 15.71 23.55
N MET A 9 17.49 15.18 24.44
CA MET A 9 18.71 15.86 24.92
C MET A 9 18.45 17.30 25.40
N GLY A 10 17.31 17.54 26.06
CA GLY A 10 16.93 18.86 26.58
C GLY A 10 16.40 19.85 25.54
N HIS A 11 16.33 19.47 24.26
CA HIS A 11 15.81 20.31 23.18
C HIS A 11 14.39 19.88 22.79
N ASP A 12 13.52 20.86 22.54
CA ASP A 12 12.20 20.64 21.96
C ASP A 12 12.32 20.58 20.44
N LEU A 13 12.31 19.37 19.90
CA LEU A 13 12.52 19.10 18.49
C LEU A 13 11.18 18.73 17.84
N PRO A 14 10.92 19.18 16.61
CA PRO A 14 9.73 18.75 15.89
C PRO A 14 9.73 17.23 15.75
N GLY A 15 8.56 16.62 15.95
CA GLY A 15 8.40 15.18 15.80
C GLY A 15 8.80 14.67 14.41
N PRO A 16 9.10 13.36 14.28
CA PRO A 16 9.54 12.78 13.02
C PRO A 16 8.51 13.02 11.92
N ARG A 17 8.99 13.51 10.76
CA ARG A 17 8.15 13.77 9.59
C ARG A 17 8.51 12.80 8.48
N LEU A 18 7.51 12.28 7.78
CA LEU A 18 7.74 11.41 6.65
C LEU A 18 8.32 12.22 5.49
N THR A 19 9.54 11.90 5.08
CA THR A 19 10.23 12.56 3.97
C THR A 19 9.75 11.99 2.63
N ARG A 20 10.06 12.67 1.52
CA ARG A 20 9.78 12.12 0.17
C ARG A 20 10.42 10.74 -0.03
N ALA A 21 11.63 10.54 0.48
CA ALA A 21 12.30 9.24 0.47
C ALA A 21 11.55 8.21 1.34
N GLY A 22 11.04 8.62 2.51
CA GLY A 22 10.20 7.78 3.37
C GLY A 22 8.92 7.31 2.68
N TRP A 23 8.24 8.20 1.96
CA TRP A 23 7.10 7.83 1.11
C TRP A 23 7.47 6.84 0.02
N GLY A 24 8.62 7.05 -0.65
CA GLY A 24 9.12 6.12 -1.67
C GLY A 24 9.40 4.73 -1.12
N LEU A 25 10.03 4.63 0.05
CA LEU A 25 10.29 3.36 0.73
C LEU A 25 8.98 2.67 1.15
N LEU A 26 8.01 3.42 1.68
CA LEU A 26 6.71 2.85 2.05
C LEU A 26 5.96 2.32 0.82
N ALA A 27 5.96 3.07 -0.28
CA ALA A 27 5.37 2.62 -1.53
C ALA A 27 6.06 1.36 -2.09
N LEU A 28 7.39 1.29 -2.02
CA LEU A 28 8.13 0.14 -2.54
C LEU A 28 7.96 -1.11 -1.68
N TRP A 29 8.07 -0.99 -0.37
CA TRP A 29 8.12 -2.14 0.54
C TRP A 29 6.76 -2.57 1.07
N VAL A 30 5.75 -1.70 1.01
CA VAL A 30 4.39 -2.01 1.46
C VAL A 30 3.40 -1.89 0.31
N GLY A 31 3.47 -0.80 -0.45
CA GLY A 31 2.57 -0.55 -1.58
C GLY A 31 2.72 -1.59 -2.70
N ALA A 32 3.95 -1.83 -3.17
CA ALA A 32 4.22 -2.77 -4.24
C ALA A 32 3.80 -4.21 -3.91
N PRO A 33 4.12 -4.79 -2.74
CA PRO A 33 3.63 -6.13 -2.41
C PRO A 33 2.12 -6.18 -2.22
N ALA A 34 1.50 -5.16 -1.62
CA ALA A 34 0.04 -5.08 -1.54
C ALA A 34 -0.61 -5.06 -2.94
N LEU A 35 -0.05 -4.27 -3.85
CA LEU A 35 -0.53 -4.18 -5.23
C LEU A 35 -0.32 -5.50 -5.98
N ALA A 36 0.81 -6.17 -5.78
CA ALA A 36 1.07 -7.47 -6.37
C ALA A 36 0.04 -8.52 -5.89
N LEU A 37 -0.29 -8.53 -4.59
CA LEU A 37 -1.32 -9.42 -4.05
C LEU A 37 -2.70 -9.13 -4.66
N ILE A 38 -3.06 -7.87 -4.82
CA ILE A 38 -4.33 -7.48 -5.45
C ILE A 38 -4.38 -8.00 -6.90
N VAL A 39 -3.34 -7.75 -7.69
CA VAL A 39 -3.28 -8.20 -9.09
C VAL A 39 -3.36 -9.72 -9.19
N VAL A 40 -2.61 -10.44 -8.35
CA VAL A 40 -2.65 -11.91 -8.31
C VAL A 40 -4.05 -12.39 -7.94
N SER A 41 -4.71 -11.76 -6.96
CA SER A 41 -6.06 -12.13 -6.56
C SER A 41 -7.10 -11.88 -7.65
N ASP A 42 -6.97 -10.79 -8.41
CA ASP A 42 -7.85 -10.46 -9.53
C ASP A 42 -7.69 -11.49 -10.66
N LEU A 43 -6.45 -11.85 -11.00
CA LEU A 43 -6.16 -12.90 -11.98
C LEU A 43 -6.72 -14.26 -11.56
N LEU A 44 -6.56 -14.64 -10.29
CA LEU A 44 -7.13 -15.88 -9.78
C LEU A 44 -8.67 -15.85 -9.83
N GLY A 45 -9.27 -14.72 -9.46
CA GLY A 45 -10.72 -14.51 -9.57
C GLY A 45 -11.21 -14.64 -11.01
N TRP A 46 -10.51 -14.05 -11.96
CA TRP A 46 -10.80 -14.17 -13.39
C TRP A 46 -10.74 -15.63 -13.86
N VAL A 47 -9.67 -16.37 -13.53
CA VAL A 47 -9.54 -17.80 -13.90
C VAL A 47 -10.71 -18.61 -13.37
N VAL A 48 -11.09 -18.41 -12.11
CA VAL A 48 -12.20 -19.13 -11.47
C VAL A 48 -13.54 -18.76 -12.10
N ALA A 49 -13.78 -17.46 -12.35
CA ALA A 49 -15.01 -16.98 -12.96
C ALA A 49 -15.18 -17.49 -14.39
N GLN A 50 -14.12 -17.46 -15.20
CA GLN A 50 -14.12 -18.01 -16.55
C GLN A 50 -14.40 -19.51 -16.53
N ALA A 51 -13.73 -20.26 -15.64
CA ALA A 51 -13.86 -21.71 -15.59
C ALA A 51 -15.26 -22.18 -15.15
N LEU A 52 -15.93 -21.43 -14.28
CA LEU A 52 -17.22 -21.83 -13.69
C LEU A 52 -18.43 -21.24 -14.38
N PHE A 53 -18.34 -20.00 -14.85
CA PHE A 53 -19.49 -19.23 -15.33
C PHE A 53 -19.32 -18.74 -16.76
N ASP A 54 -18.15 -18.91 -17.37
CA ASP A 54 -17.79 -18.36 -18.69
C ASP A 54 -17.97 -16.83 -18.76
N VAL A 55 -17.85 -16.16 -17.60
CA VAL A 55 -18.01 -14.71 -17.46
C VAL A 55 -16.64 -14.07 -17.32
N CYS A 56 -16.41 -13.01 -18.10
CA CYS A 56 -15.25 -12.15 -17.94
C CYS A 56 -15.46 -11.19 -16.76
N PHE A 57 -14.57 -11.24 -15.77
CA PHE A 57 -14.52 -10.33 -14.63
C PHE A 57 -13.09 -9.82 -14.36
N GLY A 58 -12.94 -8.63 -13.79
CA GLY A 58 -11.66 -8.08 -13.34
C GLY A 58 -10.95 -7.16 -14.34
N LEU A 59 -9.68 -6.85 -14.07
CA LEU A 59 -8.87 -5.94 -14.90
C LEU A 59 -8.60 -6.49 -16.30
N VAL A 60 -8.55 -7.81 -16.43
CA VAL A 60 -8.27 -8.52 -17.69
C VAL A 60 -9.35 -8.28 -18.74
N CYS A 61 -10.58 -7.97 -18.33
CA CYS A 61 -11.69 -7.72 -19.26
C CYS A 61 -11.69 -6.32 -19.88
N TYR A 62 -10.85 -5.42 -19.35
CA TYR A 62 -10.65 -4.07 -19.90
C TYR A 62 -9.46 -4.00 -20.86
N LEU A 63 -8.70 -5.09 -21.03
CA LEU A 63 -7.59 -5.22 -21.97
C LEU A 63 -8.06 -5.87 -23.26
#